data_AF-A0A537J9X0-F1
#
_entry.id   AF-A0A537J9X0-F1
#
_cell.length_a   1.000
_cell.length_b   1.000
_cell.length_c   1.000
_cell.angle_alpha   90.00
_cell.angle_beta   90.00
_cell.angle_gamma   90.00
#
_symmetry.space_group_name_H-M   'P 1'
#
loop_
_entity.id
_entity.type
_entity.pdbx_description
1 polymer ?
#
loop_
_entity_poly.entity_id
_entity_poly.type
_entity_poly.pdbx_seq_one_letter_code
_entity_poly.pdbx_strand_id
1 'polypeptide(L)'
;MLEVLEGGLQTTVQDWPGRQGYLDLGMYPAGPMDMLSFRAANLLVGNPQGAAALEITAGNFKVQFTDRRAVAVTGADMQPTLNGRPVPSWEAFAVRGGDVLALNIVRGAGFRAYLAVAGAIDVPEYLGSGATFTVGTVGGFEGRGLKKGDRVALRPAGNVDAVLGRRFKASAVPVYEREWEIEAMRGPQADPDYMTAGDMEF
;
A
#
# COMPACT_ATOMS: atom_id res chain seq x y z
N MET A 1 10.88 2.18 -14.50
CA MET A 1 11.53 1.75 -13.23
C MET A 1 11.28 2.83 -12.19
N LEU A 2 11.33 2.45 -10.92
CA LEU A 2 11.23 3.36 -9.78
C LEU A 2 12.53 3.28 -8.97
N GLU A 3 13.14 4.42 -8.68
CA GLU A 3 14.33 4.53 -7.82
C GLU A 3 13.95 5.11 -6.46
N VAL A 4 14.35 4.43 -5.39
CA VAL A 4 14.04 4.83 -4.02
C VAL A 4 15.09 5.82 -3.52
N LEU A 5 14.70 7.08 -3.39
CA LEU A 5 15.54 8.12 -2.80
C LEU A 5 15.49 8.06 -1.27
N GLU A 6 14.30 7.78 -0.71
CA GLU A 6 14.06 7.58 0.72
C GLU A 6 12.99 6.49 0.90
N GLY A 7 13.29 5.47 1.72
CA GLY A 7 12.40 4.30 1.92
C GLY A 7 11.29 4.49 2.98
N GLY A 8 11.24 5.64 3.65
CA GLY A 8 10.35 5.85 4.80
C GLY A 8 10.71 5.04 6.02
N LEU A 9 9.82 5.06 7.02
CA LEU A 9 9.94 4.23 8.22
C LEU A 9 9.89 2.74 7.85
N GLN A 10 8.93 2.37 7.00
CA GLN A 10 8.82 1.05 6.40
C GLN A 10 7.98 1.15 5.14
N THR A 11 8.58 0.86 3.98
CA THR A 11 7.84 0.70 2.72
C THR A 11 8.06 -0.70 2.19
N THR A 12 6.99 -1.43 1.87
CA THR A 12 7.07 -2.81 1.36
C THR A 12 6.26 -2.96 0.09
N VAL A 13 6.61 -3.96 -0.72
CA VAL A 13 5.78 -4.38 -1.85
C VAL A 13 4.71 -5.33 -1.30
N GLN A 14 3.45 -5.02 -1.58
CA GLN A 14 2.30 -5.85 -1.19
C GLN A 14 1.44 -6.17 -2.40
N ASP A 15 0.71 -7.28 -2.34
CA ASP A 15 -0.33 -7.65 -3.30
C ASP A 15 -1.57 -8.18 -2.56
N TRP A 16 -2.70 -8.28 -3.26
CA TRP A 16 -3.97 -8.71 -2.67
C TRP A 16 -4.54 -9.88 -3.48
N PRO A 17 -5.02 -10.98 -2.85
CA PRO A 17 -5.26 -11.17 -1.41
C PRO A 17 -4.03 -11.62 -0.60
N GLY A 18 -2.81 -11.47 -1.12
CA GLY A 18 -1.62 -12.01 -0.49
C GLY A 18 -1.48 -13.52 -0.72
N ARG A 19 -0.62 -14.14 0.09
CA ARG A 19 -0.23 -15.56 0.02
C ARG A 19 -1.23 -16.47 0.73
N GLN A 20 -2.32 -16.79 0.06
CA GLN A 20 -3.41 -17.62 0.60
C GLN A 20 -3.08 -19.12 0.58
N GLY A 21 -3.67 -19.88 1.51
CA GLY A 21 -3.68 -21.36 1.48
C GLY A 21 -2.52 -22.07 2.18
N TYR A 22 -1.69 -21.35 2.95
CA TYR A 22 -0.52 -21.93 3.65
C TYR A 22 -0.49 -21.65 5.15
N LEU A 23 -1.61 -21.17 5.73
CA LEU A 23 -1.67 -20.79 7.15
C LEU A 23 -1.52 -22.00 8.08
N ASP A 24 -2.04 -23.15 7.68
CA ASP A 24 -1.87 -24.47 8.33
C ASP A 24 -0.40 -24.92 8.36
N LEU A 25 0.43 -24.39 7.46
CA LEU A 25 1.87 -24.61 7.41
C LEU A 25 2.67 -23.49 8.09
N GLY A 26 2.00 -22.58 8.81
CA GLY A 26 2.62 -21.47 9.52
C GLY A 26 3.07 -20.30 8.62
N MET A 27 2.61 -20.25 7.37
CA MET A 27 2.91 -19.16 6.45
C MET A 27 1.75 -18.17 6.38
N TYR A 28 2.00 -16.95 6.84
CA TYR A 28 1.00 -15.88 6.82
C TYR A 28 0.79 -15.32 5.40
N PRO A 29 -0.44 -14.83 5.09
CA PRO A 29 -0.73 -14.24 3.79
C PRO A 29 0.08 -12.98 3.47
N ALA A 30 0.56 -12.25 4.48
CA ALA A 30 1.00 -10.87 4.31
C ALA A 30 -0.08 -10.05 3.57
N GLY A 31 0.31 -9.25 2.58
CA GLY A 31 -0.61 -8.39 1.83
C GLY A 31 -0.81 -7.03 2.50
N PRO A 32 -1.62 -6.16 1.90
CA PRO A 32 -1.86 -4.82 2.42
C PRO A 32 -2.66 -4.87 3.72
N MET A 33 -2.28 -4.04 4.69
CA MET A 33 -2.99 -3.92 5.97
C MET A 33 -4.41 -3.33 5.78
N ASP A 34 -4.55 -2.38 4.86
CA ASP A 34 -5.81 -1.81 4.42
C ASP A 34 -6.03 -2.20 2.96
N MET A 35 -6.81 -3.27 2.81
CA MET A 35 -7.14 -3.86 1.51
C MET A 35 -7.97 -2.92 0.62
N LEU A 36 -8.78 -2.03 1.20
CA LEU A 36 -9.66 -1.14 0.43
C LEU A 36 -8.81 -0.09 -0.27
N SER A 37 -7.99 0.64 0.49
CA SER A 37 -7.14 1.68 -0.08
C SER A 37 -6.15 1.10 -1.10
N PHE A 38 -5.53 -0.04 -0.78
CA PHE A 38 -4.64 -0.74 -1.71
C PHE A 38 -5.32 -1.07 -3.05
N ARG A 39 -6.51 -1.69 -3.01
CA ARG A 39 -7.27 -2.03 -4.22
C ARG A 39 -7.71 -0.79 -4.98
N ALA A 40 -8.12 0.26 -4.27
CA ALA A 40 -8.50 1.53 -4.88
C ALA A 40 -7.32 2.15 -5.65
N ALA A 41 -6.11 2.21 -5.08
CA ALA A 41 -4.93 2.70 -5.77
C ALA A 41 -4.68 1.98 -7.10
N ASN A 42 -4.75 0.65 -7.09
CA ASN A 42 -4.57 -0.16 -8.29
C ASN A 42 -5.64 0.12 -9.36
N LEU A 43 -6.91 0.19 -8.96
CA LEU A 43 -8.01 0.47 -9.89
C LEU A 43 -7.90 1.86 -10.53
N LEU A 44 -7.43 2.86 -9.77
CA LEU A 44 -7.25 4.23 -10.27
C LEU A 44 -6.24 4.29 -11.43
N VAL A 45 -5.14 3.53 -11.35
CA VAL A 45 -4.12 3.47 -12.41
C VAL A 45 -4.41 2.42 -13.49
N GLY A 46 -5.55 1.74 -13.42
CA GLY A 46 -5.98 0.74 -14.40
C GLY A 46 -5.37 -0.65 -14.24
N ASN A 47 -4.73 -0.93 -13.10
CA ASN A 47 -4.23 -2.27 -12.79
C ASN A 47 -5.38 -3.19 -12.30
N PRO A 48 -5.20 -4.53 -12.38
CA PRO A 48 -6.00 -5.45 -11.59
C PRO A 48 -5.93 -5.09 -10.09
N GLN A 49 -7.03 -5.22 -9.37
CA GLN A 49 -7.13 -4.82 -7.96
C GLN A 49 -6.06 -5.45 -7.04
N GLY A 50 -5.58 -6.64 -7.41
CA GLY A 50 -4.57 -7.40 -6.66
C GLY A 50 -3.13 -7.19 -7.12
N ALA A 51 -2.88 -6.32 -8.10
CA ALA A 51 -1.53 -6.14 -8.63
C ALA A 51 -0.58 -5.54 -7.58
N ALA A 52 0.70 -5.92 -7.64
CA ALA A 52 1.70 -5.47 -6.67
C ALA A 52 1.86 -3.93 -6.67
N ALA A 53 1.78 -3.35 -5.48
CA ALA A 53 1.94 -1.92 -5.21
C ALA A 53 2.69 -1.70 -3.90
N LEU A 54 3.05 -0.46 -3.58
CA LEU A 54 3.75 -0.14 -2.33
C LEU A 54 2.78 0.14 -1.19
N GLU A 55 3.00 -0.49 -0.05
CA GLU A 55 2.47 -0.06 1.25
C GLU A 55 3.53 0.78 1.95
N ILE A 56 3.17 2.01 2.33
CA ILE A 56 4.06 3.01 2.92
C ILE A 56 3.55 3.32 4.34
N THR A 57 4.37 3.01 5.34
CA THR A 57 4.06 3.22 6.75
C THR A 57 4.57 4.57 7.23
N ALA A 58 3.69 5.39 7.81
CA ALA A 58 3.95 6.69 8.44
C ALA A 58 4.56 7.80 7.55
N GLY A 59 5.06 7.50 6.35
CA GLY A 59 5.59 8.47 5.39
C GLY A 59 7.12 8.55 5.37
N ASN A 60 7.65 9.74 5.07
CA ASN A 60 9.08 10.00 4.80
C ASN A 60 9.64 9.19 3.62
N PHE A 61 8.80 9.01 2.60
CA PHE A 61 9.08 8.19 1.44
C PHE A 61 9.27 9.08 0.20
N LYS A 62 10.30 8.79 -0.59
CA LYS A 62 10.60 9.54 -1.81
C LYS A 62 11.12 8.63 -2.90
N VAL A 63 10.57 8.78 -4.09
CA VAL A 63 10.92 7.99 -5.27
C VAL A 63 11.06 8.85 -6.52
N GLN A 64 11.97 8.45 -7.40
CA GLN A 64 12.12 9.02 -8.73
C GLN A 64 11.64 8.03 -9.79
N PHE A 65 10.89 8.52 -10.77
CA PHE A 65 10.44 7.73 -11.91
C PHE A 65 11.42 7.86 -13.08
N THR A 66 11.63 6.77 -13.82
CA THR A 66 12.53 6.78 -14.99
C THR A 66 11.79 6.95 -16.32
N ASP A 67 10.48 6.78 -16.34
CA ASP A 67 9.64 6.81 -17.52
C ASP A 67 8.26 7.43 -17.21
N ARG A 68 7.46 7.68 -18.25
CA ARG A 68 6.10 8.22 -18.08
C ARG A 68 5.17 7.15 -17.53
N ARG A 69 4.46 7.45 -16.44
CA ARG A 69 3.48 6.55 -15.80
C ARG A 69 2.25 7.33 -15.32
N ALA A 70 1.14 6.62 -15.12
CA ALA A 70 0.09 7.07 -14.21
C ALA A 70 0.36 6.47 -12.83
N VAL A 71 0.14 7.27 -11.78
CA VAL A 71 0.31 6.86 -10.39
C VAL A 71 -0.89 7.32 -9.57
N ALA A 72 -1.19 6.63 -8.49
CA ALA A 72 -2.21 7.04 -7.53
C ALA A 72 -1.72 6.77 -6.11
N VAL A 73 -2.02 7.71 -5.21
CA VAL A 73 -1.77 7.59 -3.77
C VAL A 73 -3.12 7.51 -3.05
N THR A 74 -3.31 6.52 -2.19
CA THR A 74 -4.52 6.35 -1.36
C THR A 74 -4.12 6.02 0.08
N GLY A 75 -5.10 5.83 0.97
CA GLY A 75 -4.84 5.60 2.39
C GLY A 75 -4.75 6.90 3.17
N ALA A 76 -3.92 6.89 4.21
CA ALA A 76 -3.65 8.04 5.05
C ALA A 76 -3.10 9.23 4.24
N ASP A 77 -3.53 10.44 4.56
CA ASP A 77 -3.01 11.64 3.92
C ASP A 77 -1.58 11.92 4.40
N MET A 78 -0.63 11.69 3.50
CA MET A 78 0.81 11.97 3.68
C MET A 78 1.24 13.19 2.84
N GLN A 79 0.30 14.05 2.45
CA GLN A 79 0.54 15.30 1.72
C GLN A 79 1.46 15.07 0.50
N PRO A 80 1.06 14.21 -0.46
CA PRO A 80 1.93 13.83 -1.56
C PRO A 80 2.30 15.05 -2.42
N THR A 81 3.57 15.09 -2.84
CA THR A 81 4.08 16.15 -3.72
C THR A 81 4.85 15.56 -4.89
N LEU A 82 4.68 16.15 -6.07
CA LEU A 82 5.47 15.86 -7.27
C LEU A 82 6.39 17.04 -7.55
N ASN A 83 7.70 16.83 -7.47
CA ASN A 83 8.71 17.89 -7.60
C ASN A 83 8.43 19.09 -6.66
N GLY A 84 7.98 18.80 -5.43
CA GLY A 84 7.64 19.80 -4.41
C GLY A 84 6.28 20.49 -4.59
N ARG A 85 5.51 20.17 -5.63
CA ARG A 85 4.16 20.69 -5.82
C ARG A 85 3.11 19.70 -5.31
N PRO A 86 2.09 20.12 -4.55
CA PRO A 86 1.03 19.23 -4.10
C PRO A 86 0.35 18.51 -5.26
N VAL A 87 0.05 17.22 -5.07
CA VAL A 87 -0.73 16.39 -6.00
C VAL A 87 -1.92 15.78 -5.26
N PRO A 88 -3.02 15.43 -5.96
CA PRO A 88 -4.18 14.87 -5.30
C PRO A 88 -3.91 13.45 -4.77
N SER A 89 -4.48 13.15 -3.60
CA SER A 89 -4.70 11.78 -3.14
C SER A 89 -6.02 11.25 -3.71
N TRP A 90 -6.18 9.93 -3.80
CA TRP A 90 -7.38 9.26 -4.34
C TRP A 90 -7.72 9.62 -5.80
N GLU A 91 -6.72 10.07 -6.57
CA GLU A 91 -6.81 10.40 -7.99
C GLU A 91 -5.55 9.94 -8.72
N ALA A 92 -5.70 9.47 -9.96
CA ALA A 92 -4.60 9.10 -10.83
C ALA A 92 -4.01 10.34 -11.53
N PHE A 93 -2.71 10.54 -11.38
CA PHE A 93 -1.97 11.64 -12.01
C PHE A 93 -0.74 11.14 -12.76
N ALA A 94 -0.22 11.96 -13.67
CA ALA A 94 0.92 11.60 -14.50
C ALA A 94 2.24 11.93 -13.81
N VAL A 95 3.23 11.07 -14.02
CA VAL A 95 4.64 11.32 -13.75
C VAL A 95 5.46 11.07 -15.01
N ARG A 96 6.63 11.67 -15.11
CA ARG A 96 7.59 11.53 -16.22
C ARG A 96 8.95 11.08 -15.69
N GLY A 97 9.82 10.67 -16.62
CA GLY A 97 11.21 10.41 -16.30
C GLY A 97 11.87 11.62 -15.65
N GLY A 98 12.50 11.41 -14.50
CA GLY A 98 13.12 12.45 -13.68
C GLY A 98 12.23 13.01 -12.57
N ASP A 99 10.90 12.83 -12.65
CA ASP A 99 9.99 13.34 -11.63
C ASP A 99 10.16 12.62 -10.29
N VAL A 100 10.12 13.39 -9.21
CA VAL A 100 10.25 12.92 -7.84
C VAL A 100 8.93 13.05 -7.11
N LEU A 101 8.35 11.92 -6.71
CA LEU A 101 7.20 11.85 -5.82
C LEU A 101 7.69 11.70 -4.38
N ALA A 102 7.16 12.53 -3.49
CA ALA A 102 7.45 12.47 -2.05
C ALA A 102 6.16 12.41 -1.23
N LEU A 103 6.14 11.55 -0.21
CA LEU A 103 5.11 11.45 0.81
C LEU A 103 5.72 11.83 2.16
N ASN A 104 5.16 12.86 2.77
CA ASN A 104 5.60 13.40 4.05
C ASN A 104 5.14 12.52 5.22
N ILE A 105 5.69 12.78 6.41
CA ILE A 105 5.23 12.12 7.63
C ILE A 105 3.76 12.49 7.86
N VAL A 106 2.93 11.49 8.14
CA VAL A 106 1.51 11.69 8.47
C VAL A 106 1.36 12.61 9.68
N ARG A 107 0.55 13.67 9.54
CA ARG A 107 0.29 14.64 10.63
C ARG A 107 -1.08 14.46 11.30
N GLY A 108 -2.01 13.80 10.61
CA GLY A 108 -3.39 13.61 11.03
C GLY A 108 -3.71 12.18 11.44
N ALA A 109 -4.96 11.79 11.26
CA ALA A 109 -5.41 10.41 11.39
C ALA A 109 -4.91 9.54 10.22
N GLY A 110 -4.94 8.21 10.44
CA GLY A 110 -4.41 7.23 9.51
C GLY A 110 -2.91 6.94 9.73
N PHE A 111 -2.43 5.87 9.10
CA PHE A 111 -1.06 5.40 9.33
C PHE A 111 -0.36 4.86 8.08
N ARG A 112 -1.10 4.23 7.16
CA ARG A 112 -0.55 3.63 5.94
C ARG A 112 -1.13 4.31 4.70
N ALA A 113 -0.28 4.54 3.72
CA ALA A 113 -0.66 4.97 2.37
C ALA A 113 -0.23 3.93 1.34
N TYR A 114 -0.85 3.95 0.17
CA TYR A 114 -0.56 3.02 -0.92
C TYR A 114 -0.23 3.77 -2.19
N LEU A 115 0.90 3.42 -2.81
CA LEU A 115 1.32 3.94 -4.11
C LEU A 115 1.20 2.83 -5.15
N ALA A 116 0.23 2.98 -6.05
CA ALA A 116 0.13 2.16 -7.26
C ALA A 116 0.68 2.91 -8.47
N VAL A 117 1.28 2.15 -9.38
CA VAL A 117 1.86 2.65 -10.64
C VAL A 117 1.27 1.83 -11.79
N ALA A 118 0.86 2.48 -12.89
CA ALA A 118 0.36 1.78 -14.07
C ALA A 118 1.42 0.80 -14.62
N GLY A 119 1.01 -0.46 -14.81
CA GLY A 119 1.92 -1.58 -15.11
C GLY A 119 2.33 -2.39 -13.87
N ALA A 120 2.01 -1.91 -12.67
CA ALA A 120 2.34 -2.53 -11.38
C ALA A 120 3.85 -2.72 -11.14
N ILE A 121 4.16 -3.07 -9.89
CA ILE A 121 5.51 -3.43 -9.49
C ILE A 121 5.84 -4.82 -10.01
N ASP A 122 7.02 -4.96 -10.60
CA ASP A 122 7.49 -6.24 -11.11
C ASP A 122 8.40 -6.91 -10.09
N VAL A 123 7.83 -7.87 -9.36
CA VAL A 123 8.52 -8.70 -8.37
C VAL A 123 8.18 -10.17 -8.63
N PRO A 124 9.11 -11.10 -8.34
CA PRO A 124 8.81 -12.52 -8.42
C PRO A 124 7.76 -12.91 -7.37
N GLU A 125 6.91 -13.85 -7.74
CA GLU A 125 5.95 -14.44 -6.82
C GLU A 125 6.62 -15.55 -6.00
N TYR A 126 6.27 -15.61 -4.72
CA TYR A 126 6.65 -16.69 -3.80
C TYR A 126 5.39 -17.28 -3.19
N LEU A 127 5.14 -18.56 -3.48
CA LEU A 127 3.90 -19.26 -3.13
C LEU A 127 2.64 -18.54 -3.68
N GLY A 128 2.73 -18.07 -4.92
CA GLY A 128 1.61 -17.45 -5.65
C GLY A 128 1.30 -16.00 -5.27
N SER A 129 2.22 -15.31 -4.56
CA SER A 129 2.06 -13.91 -4.18
C SER A 129 3.40 -13.17 -4.16
N GLY A 130 3.39 -11.94 -4.64
CA GLY A 130 4.46 -10.95 -4.54
C GLY A 130 4.46 -10.14 -3.25
N ALA A 131 3.61 -10.46 -2.26
CA ALA A 131 3.58 -9.75 -0.98
C ALA A 131 4.82 -10.03 -0.12
N THR A 132 5.40 -8.96 0.45
CA THR A 132 6.51 -9.06 1.41
C THR A 132 6.02 -9.56 2.77
N PHE A 133 6.55 -10.69 3.21
CA PHE A 133 6.44 -11.18 4.58
C PHE A 133 7.79 -10.98 5.28
N THR A 134 7.90 -9.89 6.03
CA THR A 134 9.17 -9.41 6.61
C THR A 134 9.75 -10.36 7.67
N VAL A 135 8.91 -11.00 8.49
CA VAL A 135 9.36 -11.95 9.52
C VAL A 135 10.01 -13.18 8.88
N GLY A 136 9.45 -13.67 7.76
CA GLY A 136 10.01 -14.79 7.01
C GLY A 136 11.05 -14.39 5.96
N THR A 137 11.30 -13.09 5.77
CA THR A 137 12.21 -12.55 4.73
C THR A 137 11.91 -13.05 3.32
N VAL A 138 10.63 -13.16 2.95
CA VAL A 138 10.18 -13.68 1.64
C VAL A 138 9.23 -12.73 0.92
N GLY A 139 9.24 -12.82 -0.42
CA GLY A 139 8.33 -12.08 -1.30
C GLY A 139 8.66 -10.59 -1.46
N GLY A 140 7.96 -9.93 -2.38
CA GLY A 140 8.16 -8.53 -2.74
C GLY A 140 9.60 -8.22 -3.16
N PHE A 141 10.17 -7.14 -2.63
CA PHE A 141 11.53 -6.73 -2.95
C PHE A 141 12.52 -7.35 -1.97
N GLU A 142 13.14 -8.45 -2.38
CA GLU A 142 14.18 -9.17 -1.60
C GLU A 142 13.73 -9.57 -0.18
N GLY A 143 12.43 -9.78 0.05
CA GLY A 143 11.90 -10.17 1.36
C GLY A 143 11.95 -9.08 2.43
N ARG A 144 12.19 -7.82 2.06
CA ARG A 144 12.44 -6.72 2.99
C ARG A 144 11.72 -5.42 2.61
N GLY A 145 11.79 -4.45 3.51
CA GLY A 145 11.43 -3.07 3.20
C GLY A 145 12.42 -2.42 2.23
N LEU A 146 11.90 -1.49 1.43
CA LEU A 146 12.67 -0.67 0.52
C LEU A 146 13.62 0.26 1.29
N LYS A 147 14.79 0.47 0.72
CA LYS A 147 15.88 1.30 1.24
C LYS A 147 16.34 2.27 0.17
N LYS A 148 17.01 3.33 0.59
CA LYS A 148 17.65 4.29 -0.31
C LYS A 148 18.59 3.56 -1.29
N GLY A 149 18.46 3.88 -2.57
CA GLY A 149 19.23 3.29 -3.66
C GLY A 149 18.61 2.04 -4.28
N ASP A 150 17.53 1.50 -3.71
CA ASP A 150 16.80 0.39 -4.33
C ASP A 150 16.19 0.83 -5.67
N ARG A 151 16.27 -0.05 -6.67
CA ARG A 151 15.73 0.15 -8.00
C ARG A 151 14.68 -0.92 -8.28
N VAL A 152 13.41 -0.52 -8.24
CA VAL A 152 12.26 -1.41 -8.36
C VAL A 152 11.77 -1.44 -9.80
N ALA A 153 11.72 -2.63 -10.38
CA ALA A 153 11.20 -2.85 -11.71
C ALA A 153 9.69 -2.61 -11.79
N LEU A 154 9.23 -2.14 -12.95
CA LEU A 154 7.82 -1.93 -13.25
C LEU A 154 7.52 -2.67 -14.55
N ARG A 155 6.38 -3.37 -14.65
CA ARG A 155 6.00 -4.01 -15.92
C ARG A 155 5.62 -2.94 -16.95
N PRO A 156 5.52 -3.27 -18.25
CA PRO A 156 5.07 -2.31 -19.25
C PRO A 156 3.70 -1.71 -18.89
N ALA A 157 3.59 -0.39 -18.97
CA ALA A 157 2.30 0.29 -18.81
C ALA A 157 1.50 0.23 -20.11
N GLY A 158 0.17 0.15 -19.98
CA GLY A 158 -0.75 0.39 -21.10
C GLY A 158 -0.86 1.88 -21.44
N ASN A 159 -1.99 2.29 -22.01
CA ASN A 159 -2.25 3.70 -22.32
C ASN A 159 -2.41 4.53 -21.02
N VAL A 160 -1.34 5.20 -20.60
CA VAL A 160 -1.29 6.08 -19.42
C VAL A 160 -2.39 7.15 -19.47
N ASP A 161 -2.64 7.75 -20.63
CA ASP A 161 -3.58 8.88 -20.75
C ASP A 161 -5.04 8.43 -20.55
N ALA A 162 -5.35 7.15 -20.75
CA ALA A 162 -6.70 6.59 -20.56
C ALA A 162 -7.13 6.47 -19.09
N VAL A 163 -6.20 6.64 -18.14
CA VAL A 163 -6.46 6.53 -16.70
C VAL A 163 -6.26 7.83 -15.93
N LEU A 164 -5.66 8.87 -16.54
CA LEU A 164 -5.41 10.14 -15.85
C LEU A 164 -6.73 10.82 -15.44
N GLY A 165 -6.73 11.42 -14.25
CA GLY A 165 -7.91 12.09 -13.68
C GLY A 165 -9.00 11.14 -13.19
N ARG A 166 -8.82 9.81 -13.32
CA ARG A 166 -9.67 8.85 -12.59
C ARG A 166 -9.52 9.12 -11.11
N ARG A 167 -10.63 9.31 -10.43
CA ARG A 167 -10.68 9.56 -8.99
C ARG A 167 -11.75 8.73 -8.34
N PHE A 168 -11.52 8.38 -7.09
CA PHE A 168 -12.53 7.72 -6.29
C PHE A 168 -13.66 8.71 -5.95
N LYS A 169 -14.90 8.22 -5.83
CA LYS A 169 -16.00 9.08 -5.38
C LYS A 169 -15.68 9.55 -3.96
N ALA A 170 -15.79 10.85 -3.70
CA ALA A 170 -15.47 11.42 -2.39
C ALA A 170 -16.23 10.73 -1.25
N SER A 171 -17.50 10.37 -1.45
CA SER A 171 -18.32 9.65 -0.48
C SER A 171 -17.93 8.19 -0.25
N ALA A 172 -17.03 7.64 -1.08
CA ALA A 172 -16.53 6.27 -0.96
C ALA A 172 -15.07 6.24 -0.45
N VAL A 173 -14.45 7.41 -0.25
CA VAL A 173 -13.16 7.51 0.45
C VAL A 173 -13.41 7.30 1.94
N PRO A 174 -12.69 6.39 2.62
CA PRO A 174 -12.83 6.22 4.07
C PRO A 174 -12.56 7.51 4.82
N VAL A 175 -13.34 7.76 5.86
CA VAL A 175 -13.11 8.88 6.77
C VAL A 175 -12.05 8.45 7.78
N TYR A 176 -10.98 9.24 7.91
CA TYR A 176 -9.90 8.97 8.85
C TYR A 176 -10.07 9.81 10.10
N GLU A 177 -10.39 9.17 11.22
CA GLU A 177 -10.61 9.82 12.52
C GLU A 177 -9.61 9.31 13.57
N ARG A 178 -9.62 9.93 14.76
CA ARG A 178 -8.78 9.51 15.89
C ARG A 178 -9.49 8.53 16.81
N GLU A 179 -10.81 8.47 16.74
CA GLU A 179 -11.65 7.54 17.47
C GLU A 179 -12.32 6.63 16.45
N TRP A 180 -12.34 5.34 16.73
CA TRP A 180 -12.87 4.32 15.84
C TRP A 180 -13.75 3.37 16.63
N GLU A 181 -14.90 3.04 16.05
CA GLU A 181 -15.69 1.90 16.47
C GLU A 181 -15.37 0.72 15.54
N ILE A 182 -14.97 -0.41 16.13
CA ILE A 182 -14.60 -1.62 15.38
C ILE A 182 -15.49 -2.75 15.89
N GLU A 183 -16.33 -3.28 15.01
CA GLU A 183 -17.13 -4.46 15.32
C GLU A 183 -16.22 -5.68 15.46
N ALA A 184 -16.36 -6.39 16.58
CA ALA A 184 -15.63 -7.61 16.87
C ALA A 184 -16.60 -8.74 17.21
N MET A 185 -16.27 -9.96 16.78
CA MET A 185 -16.96 -11.16 17.24
C MET A 185 -16.27 -11.68 18.50
N ARG A 186 -17.07 -12.00 19.52
CA ARG A 186 -16.56 -12.62 20.75
C ARG A 186 -15.95 -13.99 20.45
N GLY A 187 -14.77 -14.26 20.99
CA GLY A 187 -14.18 -15.59 21.07
C GLY A 187 -12.71 -15.68 20.64
N PRO A 188 -12.16 -16.90 20.59
CA PRO A 188 -12.70 -18.10 21.22
C PRO A 188 -12.46 -18.14 22.75
N GLN A 189 -11.46 -17.40 23.27
CA GLN A 189 -11.10 -17.41 24.70
C GLN A 189 -11.75 -16.29 25.54
N ALA A 190 -12.78 -15.63 25.02
CA ALA A 190 -13.58 -14.70 25.82
C ALA A 190 -14.60 -15.48 26.66
N ASP A 191 -14.10 -16.27 27.62
CA ASP A 191 -14.84 -17.24 28.44
C ASP A 191 -14.38 -17.15 29.92
N PRO A 192 -15.26 -17.43 30.90
CA PRO A 192 -14.90 -17.47 32.32
C PRO A 192 -13.68 -18.32 32.71
N ASP A 193 -13.32 -19.33 31.91
CA ASP A 193 -12.12 -20.14 32.14
C ASP A 193 -10.81 -19.33 31.95
N TYR A 194 -10.86 -18.21 31.23
CA TYR A 194 -9.71 -17.37 30.89
C TYR A 194 -9.83 -15.92 31.36
N MET A 195 -11.05 -15.39 31.43
CA MET A 195 -11.36 -13.98 31.66
C MET A 195 -12.41 -13.85 32.76
N THR A 196 -12.34 -12.82 33.61
CA THR A 196 -13.42 -12.56 34.57
C THR A 196 -14.64 -11.96 33.89
N ALA A 197 -15.81 -11.99 34.55
CA ALA A 197 -17.01 -11.34 34.02
C ALA A 197 -16.78 -9.84 33.72
N GLY A 198 -16.05 -9.14 34.60
CA GLY A 198 -15.71 -7.73 34.42
C GLY A 198 -14.76 -7.45 33.26
N ASP A 199 -13.88 -8.40 32.91
CA ASP A 199 -13.00 -8.27 31.72
C ASP A 199 -13.78 -8.38 30.40
N MET A 200 -15.00 -8.92 30.47
CA MET A 200 -15.88 -9.16 29.32
C MET A 200 -17.05 -8.17 29.25
N GLU A 201 -17.08 -7.16 30.13
CA GLU A 201 -18.02 -6.04 30.05
C GLU A 201 -17.42 -4.95 29.14
N PHE A 202 -18.05 -4.71 27.99
CA PHE A 202 -17.69 -3.67 27.02
C PHE A 202 -18.84 -2.68 26.83
#